data_AF-A0A7Y6Z6D8-F1
#
_entry.id   AF-A0A7Y6Z6D8-F1
#
_cell.length_a   1.000
_cell.length_b   1.000
_cell.length_c   1.000
_cell.angle_alpha   90.00
_cell.angle_beta   90.00
_cell.angle_gamma   90.00
#
_symmetry.space_group_name_H-M   'P 1'
#
loop_
_entity.id
_entity.type
_entity.pdbx_description
1 polymer ?
#
loop_
_entity_poly.entity_id
_entity_poly.type
_entity_poly.pdbx_seq_one_letter_code
_entity_poly.pdbx_strand_id
1 'polypeptide(L)'
;MSNDKIPSVLVSYSWDSEEHKTWVREISQRLRLNGVDVKLDQWHVQPGQSLTQFMETEIVKCDHVIIICTPNYYEKSLNRQGGVGYEQQIISGHIAAGVNREKFIPVVRDGEFEPGDGCSIPPHFAGIFAIDMRVEDSIEGSIELLLRTIFDEPLHAIPEIGERPQWGEQEEGFTELRLATIDLDGYELRSGLAQHHRTPETFYMPEEEERQTLAEGDIVKLIFIIEIPADPEDPDDDGTFGERMWVIVTGRIGPYYIGTLNNVPATAGEQDNLFFEDEVIFLPEHVIDITKT
;
A
#
# COMPACT_ATOMS: atom_id res chain seq x y z
N MET A 1 28.00 -8.26 -8.76
CA MET A 1 29.13 -9.14 -9.13
C MET A 1 28.50 -10.38 -9.73
N SER A 2 28.62 -10.59 -11.04
CA SER A 2 28.08 -11.78 -11.70
C SER A 2 28.76 -13.01 -11.10
N ASN A 3 28.02 -13.80 -10.33
CA ASN A 3 28.55 -15.02 -9.75
C ASN A 3 28.70 -16.04 -10.89
N ASP A 4 29.87 -16.07 -11.51
CA ASP A 4 30.25 -16.97 -12.62
C ASP A 4 30.36 -18.46 -12.18
N LYS A 5 29.76 -18.78 -11.03
CA LYS A 5 29.75 -20.11 -10.44
C LYS A 5 28.52 -20.86 -10.94
N ILE A 6 28.75 -21.96 -11.63
CA ILE A 6 27.72 -22.92 -12.03
C ILE A 6 27.08 -23.47 -10.74
N PRO A 7 25.78 -23.24 -10.47
CA PRO A 7 25.12 -23.74 -9.27
C PRO A 7 25.00 -25.27 -9.34
N SER A 8 25.29 -25.92 -8.22
CA SER A 8 25.26 -27.38 -8.10
C SER A 8 24.02 -27.84 -7.33
N VAL A 9 23.37 -28.88 -7.85
CA VAL A 9 22.08 -29.34 -7.33
C VAL A 9 22.05 -30.84 -7.17
N LEU A 10 21.73 -31.33 -5.97
CA LEU A 10 21.39 -32.73 -5.73
C LEU A 10 19.90 -32.96 -5.97
N VAL A 11 19.54 -34.01 -6.71
CA VAL A 11 18.14 -34.41 -6.87
C VAL A 11 17.84 -35.61 -5.99
N SER A 12 17.01 -35.40 -4.96
CA SER A 12 16.48 -36.45 -4.08
C SER A 12 15.08 -36.84 -4.51
N TYR A 13 14.88 -38.11 -4.81
CA TYR A 13 13.58 -38.66 -5.22
C TYR A 13 13.47 -40.12 -4.79
N SER A 14 12.25 -40.68 -4.83
CA SER A 14 12.02 -42.09 -4.54
C SER A 14 11.90 -42.90 -5.83
N TRP A 15 12.39 -44.13 -5.81
CA TRP A 15 12.28 -45.03 -6.96
C TRP A 15 10.87 -45.63 -7.07
N ASP A 16 9.93 -44.80 -7.51
CA ASP A 16 8.50 -45.14 -7.55
C ASP A 16 8.14 -46.04 -8.73
N SER A 17 8.52 -45.62 -9.94
CA SER A 17 8.29 -46.34 -11.19
C SER A 17 9.37 -45.97 -12.22
N GLU A 18 9.50 -46.74 -13.30
CA GLU A 18 10.41 -46.42 -14.40
C GLU A 18 9.99 -45.13 -15.14
N GLU A 19 8.70 -44.86 -15.19
CA GLU A 19 8.15 -43.59 -15.69
C GLU A 19 8.61 -42.42 -14.83
N HIS A 20 8.48 -42.54 -13.50
CA HIS A 20 8.95 -41.53 -12.56
C HIS A 20 10.47 -41.30 -12.69
N LYS A 21 11.27 -42.36 -12.75
CA LYS A 21 12.73 -42.25 -12.95
C LYS A 21 13.09 -41.55 -14.26
N THR A 22 12.34 -41.83 -15.32
CA THR A 22 12.54 -41.20 -16.63
C THR A 22 12.18 -39.72 -16.58
N TRP A 23 11.04 -39.37 -15.97
CA TRP A 23 10.64 -37.99 -15.76
C TRP A 23 11.68 -37.19 -14.95
N VAL A 24 12.16 -37.75 -13.82
CA VAL A 24 13.22 -37.12 -13.01
C VAL A 24 14.49 -36.90 -13.82
N ARG A 25 14.86 -37.88 -14.66
CA ARG A 25 16.02 -37.77 -15.55
C ARG A 25 15.85 -36.67 -16.59
N GLU A 26 14.66 -36.53 -17.20
CA GLU A 26 14.37 -35.51 -18.21
C GLU A 26 14.42 -34.10 -17.62
N ILE A 27 13.81 -33.88 -16.45
CA ILE A 27 13.93 -32.60 -15.72
C ILE A 27 15.40 -32.31 -15.40
N SER A 28 16.12 -33.31 -14.89
CA SER A 28 17.55 -33.16 -14.59
C SER A 28 18.38 -32.81 -15.83
N GLN A 29 18.06 -33.38 -17.01
CA GLN A 29 18.73 -33.05 -18.27
C GLN A 29 18.45 -31.60 -18.67
N ARG A 30 17.19 -31.16 -18.56
CA ARG A 30 16.80 -29.78 -18.87
C ARG A 30 17.53 -28.78 -17.96
N LEU A 31 17.63 -29.06 -16.67
CA LEU A 31 18.41 -28.22 -15.73
C LEU A 31 19.89 -28.15 -16.15
N ARG A 32 20.51 -29.28 -16.51
CA ARG A 32 21.89 -29.31 -16.99
C ARG A 32 22.10 -28.53 -18.28
N LEU A 33 21.18 -28.63 -19.23
CA LEU A 33 21.22 -27.87 -20.48
C LEU A 33 21.11 -26.36 -20.25
N ASN A 34 20.52 -25.95 -19.13
CA ASN A 34 20.40 -24.54 -18.70
C ASN A 34 21.47 -24.14 -17.67
N GLY A 35 22.61 -24.83 -17.63
CA GLY A 35 23.78 -24.38 -16.86
C GLY A 35 23.76 -24.73 -15.37
N VAL A 36 23.02 -25.76 -14.96
CA VAL A 36 23.05 -26.30 -13.58
C VAL A 36 23.90 -27.57 -13.52
N ASP A 37 24.79 -27.70 -12.53
CA ASP A 37 25.55 -28.94 -12.27
C ASP A 37 24.71 -29.91 -11.43
N VAL A 38 23.91 -30.72 -12.11
CA VAL A 38 23.00 -31.68 -11.46
C VAL A 38 23.71 -32.98 -11.05
N LYS A 39 23.63 -33.32 -9.76
CA LYS A 39 24.00 -34.60 -9.17
C LYS A 39 22.76 -35.48 -9.06
N LEU A 40 22.71 -36.48 -9.94
CA LEU A 40 21.67 -37.50 -10.00
C LEU A 40 22.29 -38.89 -9.82
N ASP A 41 21.68 -39.72 -8.97
CA ASP A 41 22.12 -41.10 -8.71
C ASP A 41 22.22 -41.94 -10.00
N GLN A 42 21.27 -41.79 -10.93
CA GLN A 42 21.23 -42.49 -12.21
C GLN A 42 22.46 -42.24 -13.11
N TRP A 43 23.21 -41.15 -12.86
CA TRP A 43 24.42 -40.82 -13.61
C TRP A 43 25.70 -41.04 -12.81
N HIS A 44 25.63 -40.86 -11.50
CA HIS A 44 26.82 -40.78 -10.64
C HIS A 44 27.02 -42.00 -9.74
N VAL A 45 26.04 -42.91 -9.64
CA VAL A 45 26.14 -44.14 -8.85
C VAL A 45 26.19 -45.34 -9.77
N GLN A 46 27.30 -46.07 -9.72
CA GLN A 46 27.55 -47.29 -10.48
C GLN A 46 27.31 -48.55 -9.64
N PRO A 47 27.07 -49.72 -10.25
CA PRO A 47 26.99 -50.98 -9.52
C PRO A 47 28.22 -51.20 -8.62
N GLY A 48 27.98 -51.47 -7.34
CA GLY A 48 29.03 -51.61 -6.31
C GLY A 48 29.33 -50.33 -5.52
N GLN A 49 28.76 -49.19 -5.89
CA GLN A 49 28.80 -47.96 -5.09
C GLN A 49 27.60 -47.86 -4.16
N SER A 50 27.74 -47.08 -3.08
CA SER A 50 26.69 -46.86 -2.09
C SER A 50 25.89 -45.59 -2.42
N LEU A 51 24.58 -45.74 -2.66
CA LEU A 51 23.65 -44.62 -2.84
C LEU A 51 23.61 -43.73 -1.58
N THR A 52 23.63 -44.35 -0.41
CA THR A 52 23.70 -43.69 0.89
C THR A 52 24.89 -42.75 0.99
N GLN A 53 26.10 -43.25 0.68
CA GLN A 53 27.32 -42.43 0.74
C GLN A 53 27.30 -41.29 -0.28
N PHE A 54 26.76 -41.53 -1.47
CA PHE A 54 26.57 -40.49 -2.49
C PHE A 54 25.65 -39.39 -1.95
N MET A 55 24.50 -39.73 -1.38
CA MET A 55 23.56 -38.78 -0.80
C MET A 55 24.18 -37.96 0.33
N GLU A 56 24.84 -38.60 1.31
CA GLU A 56 25.51 -37.91 2.43
C GLU A 56 26.63 -36.97 1.97
N THR A 57 27.31 -37.31 0.87
CA THR A 57 28.40 -36.50 0.34
C THR A 57 27.87 -35.29 -0.43
N GLU A 58 26.94 -35.52 -1.37
CA GLU A 58 26.47 -34.48 -2.28
C GLU A 58 25.49 -33.52 -1.60
N ILE A 59 24.73 -33.95 -0.59
CA ILE A 59 23.82 -33.06 0.15
C ILE A 59 24.57 -31.94 0.86
N VAL A 60 25.82 -32.16 1.26
CA VAL A 60 26.68 -31.15 1.89
C VAL A 60 27.32 -30.26 0.82
N LYS A 61 27.82 -30.85 -0.27
CA LYS A 61 28.58 -30.15 -1.31
C LYS A 61 27.74 -29.29 -2.24
N CYS A 62 26.54 -29.74 -2.59
CA CYS A 62 25.67 -29.01 -3.51
C CYS A 62 25.15 -27.72 -2.89
N ASP A 63 24.91 -26.72 -3.75
CA ASP A 63 24.33 -25.43 -3.35
C ASP A 63 22.84 -25.62 -2.99
N HIS A 64 22.10 -26.37 -3.80
CA HIS A 64 20.69 -26.73 -3.54
C HIS A 64 20.43 -28.24 -3.57
N VAL A 65 19.29 -28.65 -3.02
CA VAL A 65 18.77 -30.02 -2.99
C VAL A 65 17.32 -29.97 -3.44
N ILE A 66 17.04 -30.49 -4.63
CA ILE A 66 15.67 -30.67 -5.11
C ILE A 66 15.09 -31.93 -4.47
N ILE A 67 13.88 -31.81 -3.93
CA ILE A 67 13.12 -32.92 -3.37
C ILE A 67 11.92 -33.19 -4.25
N ILE A 68 11.90 -34.33 -4.93
CA ILE A 68 10.78 -34.73 -5.76
C ILE A 68 9.72 -35.39 -4.86
N CYS A 69 8.68 -34.63 -4.57
CA CYS A 69 7.55 -35.00 -3.73
C CYS A 69 6.52 -35.82 -4.52
N THR A 70 6.22 -37.01 -4.02
CA THR A 70 5.14 -37.92 -4.45
C THR A 70 4.50 -38.54 -3.21
N PRO A 71 3.31 -39.17 -3.32
CA PRO A 71 2.71 -39.87 -2.18
C PRO A 71 3.63 -40.97 -1.61
N ASN A 72 4.33 -41.70 -2.47
CA ASN A 72 5.29 -42.73 -2.03
C ASN A 72 6.50 -42.10 -1.32
N TYR A 73 6.99 -40.95 -1.79
CA TYR A 73 8.05 -40.21 -1.11
C TYR A 73 7.62 -39.76 0.29
N TYR A 74 6.38 -39.23 0.39
CA TYR A 74 5.78 -38.83 1.64
C TYR A 74 5.63 -39.99 2.63
N GLU A 75 5.06 -41.12 2.21
CA GLU A 75 4.89 -42.30 3.06
C GLU A 75 6.24 -42.81 3.61
N LYS A 76 7.27 -42.84 2.76
CA LYS A 76 8.63 -43.19 3.17
C LYS A 76 9.22 -42.19 4.17
N SER A 77 8.80 -40.93 4.15
CA SER A 77 9.23 -39.91 5.13
C SER A 77 8.61 -40.10 6.51
N LEU A 78 7.39 -40.67 6.57
CA LEU A 78 6.72 -40.99 7.82
C LEU A 78 7.27 -42.27 8.47
N ASN A 79 7.50 -43.29 7.64
CA ASN A 79 7.91 -44.61 8.09
C ASN A 79 9.41 -44.67 8.37
N ARG A 80 9.81 -44.19 9.56
CA ARG A 80 11.22 -44.20 10.03
C ARG A 80 11.77 -45.58 10.42
N GLN A 81 11.04 -46.68 10.17
CA GLN A 81 11.42 -48.03 10.60
C GLN A 81 11.70 -48.95 9.40
N GLY A 82 12.84 -49.65 9.43
CA GLY A 82 13.12 -50.78 8.54
C GLY A 82 14.13 -50.56 7.39
N GLY A 83 14.85 -49.44 7.37
CA GLY A 83 15.90 -49.20 6.36
C GLY A 83 15.39 -48.73 5.00
N VAL A 84 14.10 -48.42 4.89
CA VAL A 84 13.49 -47.76 3.72
C VAL A 84 13.28 -46.28 4.06
N GLY A 85 13.71 -45.36 3.21
CA GLY A 85 13.60 -43.90 3.45
C GLY A 85 14.84 -43.26 4.09
N TYR A 86 16.03 -43.80 3.85
CA TYR A 86 17.29 -43.27 4.38
C TYR A 86 17.54 -41.81 3.95
N GLU A 87 17.14 -41.46 2.73
CA GLU A 87 17.23 -40.12 2.15
C GLU A 87 16.51 -39.08 3.04
N GLN A 88 15.36 -39.46 3.61
CA GLN A 88 14.56 -38.60 4.48
C GLN A 88 15.24 -38.36 5.82
N GLN A 89 15.92 -39.38 6.35
CA GLN A 89 16.68 -39.25 7.59
C GLN A 89 17.89 -38.33 7.40
N ILE A 90 18.57 -38.41 6.25
CA ILE A 90 19.65 -37.49 5.90
C ILE A 90 19.12 -36.06 5.83
N ILE A 91 18.06 -35.81 5.05
CA ILE A 91 17.50 -34.46 4.84
C ILE A 91 17.02 -33.85 6.17
N SER A 92 16.18 -34.58 6.90
CA SER A 92 15.67 -34.13 8.20
C SER A 92 16.79 -33.92 9.22
N GLY A 93 17.84 -34.73 9.19
CA GLY A 93 19.04 -34.57 10.01
C GLY A 93 19.79 -33.26 9.70
N HIS A 94 19.96 -32.91 8.43
CA HIS A 94 20.60 -31.66 8.02
C HIS A 94 19.78 -30.43 8.42
N ILE A 95 18.45 -30.48 8.24
CA ILE A 95 17.55 -29.42 8.69
C ILE A 95 17.64 -29.26 10.22
N ALA A 96 17.63 -30.37 10.97
CA ALA A 96 17.77 -30.34 12.42
C ALA A 96 19.15 -29.83 12.89
N ALA A 97 20.20 -30.05 12.08
CA ALA A 97 21.55 -29.54 12.32
C ALA A 97 21.72 -28.04 11.99
N GLY A 98 20.66 -27.37 11.52
CA GLY A 98 20.66 -25.92 11.26
C GLY A 98 21.09 -25.52 9.85
N VAL A 99 21.11 -26.45 8.89
CA VAL A 99 21.29 -26.09 7.47
C VAL A 99 20.10 -25.22 7.02
N ASN A 100 20.38 -24.14 6.28
CA ASN A 100 19.35 -23.23 5.80
C ASN A 100 18.28 -24.00 4.98
N ARG A 101 17.01 -23.76 5.29
CA ARG A 101 15.88 -24.41 4.62
C ARG A 101 15.78 -24.06 3.14
N GLU A 102 16.23 -22.87 2.74
CA GLU A 102 16.23 -22.40 1.34
C GLU A 102 17.09 -23.28 0.42
N LYS A 103 18.03 -24.05 1.00
CA LYS A 103 18.78 -25.08 0.29
C LYS A 103 17.88 -26.17 -0.30
N PHE A 104 16.76 -26.46 0.35
CA PHE A 104 15.89 -27.58 0.03
C PHE A 104 14.66 -27.09 -0.76
N ILE A 105 14.56 -27.49 -2.03
CA ILE A 105 13.53 -27.04 -2.96
C ILE A 105 12.53 -28.18 -3.21
N PRO A 106 11.35 -28.19 -2.56
CA PRO A 106 10.33 -29.20 -2.81
C PRO A 106 9.64 -28.98 -4.16
N VAL A 107 9.53 -30.06 -4.95
CA VAL A 107 8.90 -30.11 -6.27
C VAL A 107 7.85 -31.22 -6.24
N VAL A 108 6.57 -30.88 -6.37
CA VAL A 108 5.47 -31.86 -6.35
C VAL A 108 5.24 -32.41 -7.75
N ARG A 109 5.51 -33.71 -7.93
CA ARG A 109 5.28 -34.41 -9.20
C ARG A 109 3.89 -35.05 -9.27
N ASP A 110 3.42 -35.58 -8.15
CA ASP A 110 2.17 -36.34 -8.05
C ASP A 110 1.54 -36.14 -6.67
N GLY A 111 0.26 -36.48 -6.51
CA GLY A 111 -0.50 -36.40 -5.26
C GLY A 111 -0.94 -34.99 -4.86
N GLU A 112 -1.10 -34.75 -3.55
CA GLU A 112 -1.71 -33.55 -2.99
C GLU A 112 -0.77 -32.74 -2.09
N PHE A 113 -1.03 -31.43 -2.02
CA PHE A 113 -0.33 -30.50 -1.13
C PHE A 113 -0.84 -30.58 0.31
N GLU A 114 -2.15 -30.78 0.46
CA GLU A 114 -2.84 -30.77 1.74
C GLU A 114 -2.50 -32.03 2.56
N PRO A 115 -2.38 -31.93 3.89
CA PRO A 115 -2.27 -33.10 4.76
C PRO A 115 -3.50 -33.99 4.62
N GLY A 116 -3.30 -35.29 4.38
CA GLY A 116 -4.40 -36.23 4.21
C GLY A 116 -4.00 -37.44 3.37
N ASP A 117 -5.02 -38.15 2.87
CA ASP A 117 -4.81 -39.23 1.91
C ASP A 117 -4.25 -38.66 0.59
N GLY A 118 -3.20 -39.29 0.07
CA GLY A 118 -2.50 -38.80 -1.14
C GLY A 118 -1.57 -37.61 -0.94
N CYS A 119 -1.29 -37.17 0.30
CA CYS A 119 -0.33 -36.09 0.56
C CYS A 119 1.08 -36.45 0.05
N SER A 120 1.76 -35.47 -0.56
CA SER A 120 3.08 -35.64 -1.15
C SER A 120 4.18 -34.86 -0.44
N ILE A 121 3.83 -33.91 0.42
CA ILE A 121 4.78 -33.00 1.06
C ILE A 121 5.22 -33.56 2.42
N PRO A 122 6.50 -33.92 2.60
CA PRO A 122 7.00 -34.40 3.89
C PRO A 122 6.73 -33.40 5.03
N PRO A 123 6.47 -33.86 6.28
CA PRO A 123 6.08 -32.98 7.37
C PRO A 123 7.07 -31.84 7.68
N HIS A 124 8.36 -32.03 7.40
CA HIS A 124 9.39 -31.03 7.63
C HIS A 124 9.40 -29.91 6.57
N PHE A 125 8.62 -30.06 5.50
CA PHE A 125 8.32 -29.05 4.48
C PHE A 125 6.87 -28.54 4.55
N ALA A 126 6.10 -28.91 5.59
CA ALA A 126 4.75 -28.40 5.77
C ALA A 126 4.75 -26.86 5.86
N GLY A 127 3.92 -26.19 5.04
CA GLY A 127 3.84 -24.73 4.95
C GLY A 127 4.99 -24.07 4.19
N ILE A 128 5.92 -24.83 3.60
CA ILE A 128 6.95 -24.32 2.71
C ILE A 128 6.40 -24.24 1.29
N PHE A 129 6.76 -23.18 0.57
CA PHE A 129 6.41 -23.01 -0.84
C PHE A 129 7.07 -24.11 -1.68
N ALA A 130 6.25 -24.93 -2.35
CA ALA A 130 6.70 -26.00 -3.23
C ALA A 130 6.29 -25.72 -4.67
N ILE A 131 7.13 -26.14 -5.62
CA ILE A 131 6.88 -25.98 -7.05
C ILE A 131 5.94 -27.10 -7.51
N ASP A 132 4.79 -26.75 -8.06
CA ASP A 132 3.83 -27.72 -8.60
C ASP A 132 4.20 -28.12 -10.04
N MET A 133 4.56 -29.39 -10.26
CA MET A 133 4.83 -29.96 -11.58
C MET A 133 3.86 -31.11 -11.92
N ARG A 134 2.67 -31.12 -11.30
CA ARG A 134 1.63 -32.13 -11.59
C ARG A 134 0.95 -31.92 -12.94
N VAL A 135 0.77 -30.66 -13.36
CA VAL A 135 0.02 -30.30 -14.58
C VAL A 135 0.97 -30.11 -15.77
N GLU A 136 0.85 -30.98 -16.78
CA GLU A 136 1.72 -31.00 -17.96
C GLU A 136 1.77 -29.66 -18.72
N ASP A 137 0.61 -29.01 -18.91
CA ASP A 137 0.51 -27.73 -19.63
C ASP A 137 1.30 -26.58 -18.95
N SER A 138 1.66 -26.74 -17.67
CA SER A 138 2.37 -25.74 -16.87
C SER A 138 3.84 -26.11 -16.57
N ILE A 139 4.32 -27.23 -17.12
CA ILE A 139 5.63 -27.78 -16.75
C ILE A 139 6.79 -26.84 -17.12
N GLU A 140 6.70 -26.15 -18.26
CA GLU A 140 7.76 -25.22 -18.70
C GLU A 140 7.88 -24.02 -17.77
N GLY A 141 6.75 -23.43 -17.33
CA GLY A 141 6.76 -22.34 -16.36
C GLY A 141 7.29 -22.77 -14.99
N SER A 142 7.02 -24.02 -14.60
CA SER A 142 7.52 -24.60 -13.36
C SER A 142 9.03 -24.87 -13.42
N ILE A 143 9.54 -25.29 -14.59
CA ILE A 143 10.99 -25.45 -14.83
C ILE A 143 11.67 -24.07 -14.83
N GLU A 144 11.07 -23.06 -15.44
CA GLU A 144 11.59 -21.68 -15.37
C GLU A 144 11.66 -21.21 -13.92
N LEU A 145 10.60 -21.39 -13.13
CA LEU A 145 10.58 -21.03 -11.71
C LEU A 145 11.67 -21.77 -10.91
N LEU A 146 11.88 -23.06 -11.19
CA LEU A 146 12.94 -23.85 -10.57
C LEU A 146 14.34 -23.34 -10.93
N LEU A 147 14.59 -23.03 -12.22
CA LEU A 147 15.86 -22.45 -12.66
C LEU A 147 16.11 -21.10 -11.98
N ARG A 148 15.12 -20.21 -11.96
CA ARG A 148 15.19 -18.92 -11.26
C ARG A 148 15.53 -19.08 -9.79
N THR A 149 14.96 -20.08 -9.13
CA THR A 149 15.26 -20.41 -7.73
C THR A 149 16.70 -20.87 -7.55
N ILE A 150 17.23 -21.69 -8.46
CA ILE A 150 18.60 -22.21 -8.40
C ILE A 150 19.66 -21.13 -8.71
N PHE A 151 19.32 -20.16 -9.56
CA PHE A 151 20.21 -19.06 -9.93
C PHE A 151 20.05 -17.81 -9.05
N ASP A 152 19.16 -17.83 -8.05
CA ASP A 152 18.78 -16.67 -7.25
C ASP A 152 18.29 -15.46 -8.10
N GLU A 153 17.59 -15.74 -9.21
CA GLU A 153 17.11 -14.77 -10.20
C GLU A 153 15.57 -14.66 -10.19
N PRO A 154 14.97 -13.86 -9.29
CA PRO A 154 13.52 -13.82 -9.10
C PRO A 154 12.78 -13.38 -10.38
N LEU A 155 11.58 -13.97 -10.62
CA LEU A 155 10.74 -13.61 -11.77
C LEU A 155 10.33 -12.12 -11.75
N HIS A 156 10.07 -11.60 -10.56
CA HIS A 156 9.77 -10.20 -10.32
C HIS A 156 10.82 -9.65 -9.36
N ALA A 157 11.73 -8.82 -9.86
CA ALA A 157 12.66 -8.09 -9.02
C ALA A 157 11.88 -7.15 -8.10
N ILE A 158 12.31 -7.06 -6.84
CA ILE A 158 11.79 -6.06 -5.91
C ILE A 158 12.14 -4.68 -6.51
N PRO A 159 11.15 -3.81 -6.78
CA PRO A 159 11.44 -2.48 -7.31
C PRO A 159 12.20 -1.67 -6.27
N GLU A 160 12.99 -0.70 -6.73
CA GLU A 160 13.61 0.26 -5.82
C GLU A 160 12.52 0.95 -4.99
N ILE A 161 12.81 1.13 -3.70
CA ILE A 161 11.92 1.90 -2.83
C ILE A 161 11.90 3.33 -3.37
N GLY A 162 10.75 3.78 -3.84
CA GLY A 162 10.56 5.15 -4.28
C GLY A 162 10.77 6.14 -3.14
N GLU A 163 10.92 7.41 -3.49
CA GLU A 163 10.98 8.47 -2.47
C GLU A 163 9.69 8.45 -1.63
N ARG A 164 9.83 8.84 -0.34
CA ARG A 164 8.67 9.05 0.52
C ARG A 164 7.72 10.01 -0.21
N PRO A 165 6.43 9.68 -0.36
CA PRO A 165 5.48 10.61 -0.94
C PRO A 165 5.54 11.94 -0.19
N GLN A 166 5.64 13.05 -0.91
CA GLN A 166 5.41 14.36 -0.33
C GLN A 166 3.91 14.51 -0.15
N TRP A 167 3.41 14.06 1.00
CA TRP A 167 2.22 14.67 1.55
C TRP A 167 2.64 16.09 1.88
N GLY A 168 2.00 17.08 1.27
CA GLY A 168 2.25 18.47 1.64
C GLY A 168 2.22 18.56 3.17
N GLU A 169 3.16 19.31 3.73
CA GLU A 169 2.99 19.76 5.10
C GLU A 169 1.60 20.42 5.12
N GLN A 170 0.61 19.73 5.69
CA GLN A 170 -0.49 20.46 6.30
C GLN A 170 0.21 21.22 7.39
N GLU A 171 0.52 22.48 7.11
CA GLU A 171 0.85 23.45 8.14
C GLU A 171 -0.13 23.17 9.29
N GLU A 172 0.41 22.83 10.46
CA GLU A 172 -0.38 22.70 11.67
C GLU A 172 -0.94 24.09 11.98
N GLY A 173 -2.09 24.31 11.37
CA GLY A 173 -2.90 25.51 11.34
C GLY A 173 -4.18 25.09 10.67
N PHE A 174 -4.99 24.27 11.36
CA PHE A 174 -6.42 24.33 11.10
C PHE A 174 -6.85 25.74 11.51
N THR A 175 -6.70 26.72 10.62
CA THR A 175 -7.61 27.85 10.60
C THR A 175 -8.94 27.20 10.24
N GLU A 176 -9.77 26.89 11.25
CA GLU A 176 -11.11 26.37 11.01
C GLU A 176 -11.82 27.35 10.08
N LEU A 177 -11.93 27.00 8.81
CA LEU A 177 -12.57 27.85 7.81
C LEU A 177 -14.07 27.88 8.13
N ARG A 178 -14.50 28.90 8.87
CA ARG A 178 -15.87 29.09 9.35
C ARG A 178 -16.30 30.54 9.17
N LEU A 179 -17.62 30.76 9.12
CA LEU A 179 -18.17 32.10 9.24
C LEU A 179 -17.97 32.61 10.67
N ALA A 180 -17.71 33.92 10.77
CA ALA A 180 -17.67 34.59 12.05
C ALA A 180 -19.04 34.57 12.72
N THR A 181 -19.05 34.42 14.04
CA THR A 181 -20.22 34.47 14.90
C THR A 181 -19.96 35.44 16.04
N ILE A 182 -20.99 36.18 16.47
CA ILE A 182 -20.87 37.15 17.58
C ILE A 182 -20.18 36.52 18.80
N ASP A 183 -20.61 35.32 19.24
CA ASP A 183 -20.09 34.67 20.45
C ASP A 183 -18.59 34.35 20.42
N LEU A 184 -18.01 34.14 19.23
CA LEU A 184 -16.62 33.70 19.07
C LEU A 184 -15.70 34.82 18.56
N ASP A 185 -16.23 35.69 17.72
CA ASP A 185 -15.47 36.67 16.94
C ASP A 185 -15.93 38.10 17.18
N GLY A 186 -16.95 38.33 18.01
CA GLY A 186 -17.52 39.66 18.23
C GLY A 186 -18.21 40.27 17.02
N TYR A 187 -18.37 39.52 15.92
CA TYR A 187 -19.17 39.93 14.77
C TYR A 187 -19.72 38.75 13.98
N GLU A 188 -20.75 39.01 13.18
CA GLU A 188 -21.26 38.08 12.18
C GLU A 188 -21.61 38.79 10.88
N LEU A 189 -21.80 38.03 9.81
CA LEU A 189 -22.25 38.56 8.53
C LEU A 189 -23.75 38.31 8.35
N ARG A 190 -24.49 39.36 8.02
CA ARG A 190 -25.92 39.25 7.72
C ARG A 190 -26.13 38.81 6.28
N SER A 191 -26.98 37.79 6.05
CA SER A 191 -27.35 37.34 4.69
C SER A 191 -28.05 38.47 3.92
N GLY A 192 -27.37 38.96 2.89
CA GLY A 192 -27.90 39.93 1.93
C GLY A 192 -29.06 39.35 1.14
N LEU A 193 -29.00 38.05 0.81
CA LEU A 193 -30.06 37.32 0.13
C LEU A 193 -31.37 37.33 0.93
N ALA A 194 -31.29 37.05 2.24
CA ALA A 194 -32.46 37.09 3.12
C ALA A 194 -33.03 38.51 3.26
N GLN A 195 -32.19 39.55 3.20
CA GLN A 195 -32.66 40.94 3.19
C GLN A 195 -33.32 41.30 1.84
N HIS A 196 -32.71 40.91 0.72
CA HIS A 196 -33.26 41.13 -0.61
C HIS A 196 -34.63 40.47 -0.77
N HIS A 197 -34.81 39.23 -0.33
CA HIS A 197 -36.12 38.57 -0.35
C HIS A 197 -37.19 39.28 0.50
N ARG A 198 -36.80 39.91 1.61
CA ARG A 198 -37.74 40.65 2.48
C ARG A 198 -38.16 41.99 1.86
N THR A 199 -37.24 42.67 1.18
CA THR A 199 -37.46 44.03 0.65
C THR A 199 -36.79 44.22 -0.72
N PRO A 200 -37.25 43.50 -1.78
CA PRO A 200 -36.55 43.47 -3.06
C PRO A 200 -36.55 44.82 -3.78
N GLU A 201 -37.59 45.64 -3.58
CA GLU A 201 -37.75 46.95 -4.23
C GLU A 201 -36.77 48.02 -3.73
N THR A 202 -36.27 47.88 -2.51
CA THR A 202 -35.41 48.90 -1.86
C THR A 202 -34.02 48.40 -1.51
N PHE A 203 -33.79 47.09 -1.65
CA PHE A 203 -32.52 46.47 -1.38
C PHE A 203 -31.97 45.87 -2.68
N TYR A 204 -31.10 46.62 -3.35
CA TYR A 204 -30.35 46.10 -4.49
C TYR A 204 -29.41 44.95 -4.05
N MET A 205 -29.29 43.93 -4.89
CA MET A 205 -28.36 42.82 -4.70
C MET A 205 -27.87 42.35 -6.09
N PRO A 206 -26.57 42.05 -6.26
CA PRO A 206 -26.04 41.47 -7.49
C PRO A 206 -26.64 40.10 -7.81
N GLU A 207 -26.60 39.72 -9.09
CA GLU A 207 -27.16 38.44 -9.55
C GLU A 207 -26.42 37.25 -8.93
N GLU A 208 -27.11 36.11 -8.82
CA GLU A 208 -26.54 34.91 -8.21
C GLU A 208 -25.26 34.45 -8.90
N GLU A 209 -25.23 34.47 -10.23
CA GLU A 209 -24.07 34.08 -11.02
C GLU A 209 -22.85 34.98 -10.73
N GLU A 210 -23.06 36.29 -10.60
CA GLU A 210 -21.99 37.26 -10.30
C GLU A 210 -21.40 37.04 -8.90
N ARG A 211 -22.24 36.68 -7.92
CA ARG A 211 -21.82 36.37 -6.55
C ARG A 211 -21.12 35.02 -6.44
N GLN A 212 -21.41 34.07 -7.33
CA GLN A 212 -20.77 32.75 -7.35
C GLN A 212 -19.47 32.69 -8.18
N THR A 213 -19.14 33.77 -8.90
CA THR A 213 -17.99 33.85 -9.82
C THR A 213 -17.05 35.01 -9.47
N LEU A 214 -16.91 35.33 -8.17
CA LEU A 214 -15.94 36.32 -7.71
C LEU A 214 -14.51 35.81 -7.94
N ALA A 215 -13.62 36.72 -8.35
CA ALA A 215 -12.21 36.48 -8.58
C ALA A 215 -11.36 37.22 -7.54
N GLU A 216 -10.12 36.76 -7.35
CA GLU A 216 -9.13 37.47 -6.54
C GLU A 216 -8.95 38.91 -7.06
N GLY A 217 -8.93 39.87 -6.14
CA GLY A 217 -8.89 41.31 -6.44
C GLY A 217 -10.27 41.98 -6.50
N ASP A 218 -11.35 41.24 -6.76
CA ASP A 218 -12.71 41.80 -6.71
C ASP A 218 -12.98 42.45 -5.35
N ILE A 219 -13.71 43.57 -5.33
CA ILE A 219 -14.08 44.25 -4.09
C ILE A 219 -15.58 44.05 -3.88
N VAL A 220 -15.96 43.43 -2.77
CA VAL A 220 -17.36 43.17 -2.43
C VAL A 220 -17.80 43.97 -1.22
N LYS A 221 -19.06 44.36 -1.18
CA LYS A 221 -19.66 44.95 0.02
C LYS A 221 -20.45 43.89 0.77
N LEU A 222 -20.25 43.81 2.07
CA LEU A 222 -20.95 42.91 3.00
C LEU A 222 -21.65 43.70 4.11
N ILE A 223 -22.58 43.06 4.83
CA ILE A 223 -23.23 43.63 6.01
C ILE A 223 -22.68 42.93 7.26
N PHE A 224 -21.99 43.67 8.10
CA PHE A 224 -21.45 43.21 9.39
C PHE A 224 -22.41 43.61 10.50
N ILE A 225 -22.64 42.69 11.43
CA ILE A 225 -23.27 42.95 12.72
C ILE A 225 -22.18 42.75 13.76
N ILE A 226 -21.82 43.81 14.47
CA ILE A 226 -20.66 43.87 15.36
C ILE A 226 -21.14 44.06 16.78
N GLU A 227 -20.63 43.26 17.71
CA GLU A 227 -20.88 43.41 19.14
C GLU A 227 -20.21 44.69 19.67
N ILE A 228 -20.99 45.50 20.38
CA ILE A 228 -20.52 46.71 21.06
C ILE A 228 -21.09 46.74 22.49
N PRO A 229 -20.46 47.48 23.42
CA PRO A 229 -21.03 47.68 24.75
C PRO A 229 -22.42 48.29 24.66
N ALA A 230 -23.43 47.58 25.18
CA ALA A 230 -24.80 48.07 25.22
C ALA A 230 -24.92 49.34 26.06
N ASP A 231 -25.76 50.28 25.63
CA ASP A 231 -26.08 51.50 26.36
C ASP A 231 -26.91 51.14 27.61
N PRO A 232 -26.38 51.34 28.84
CA PRO A 232 -27.13 51.04 30.06
C PRO A 232 -28.37 51.92 30.25
N GLU A 233 -28.51 53.01 29.49
CA GLU A 233 -29.66 53.91 29.54
C GLU A 233 -30.78 53.52 28.55
N ASP A 234 -30.49 52.64 27.57
CA ASP A 234 -31.47 52.11 26.62
C ASP A 234 -31.74 50.62 26.86
N PRO A 235 -32.86 50.25 27.51
CA PRO A 235 -33.16 48.86 27.81
C PRO A 235 -33.51 48.02 26.57
N ASP A 236 -33.71 48.65 25.41
CA ASP A 236 -33.97 47.97 24.13
C ASP A 236 -32.70 47.79 23.27
N ASP A 237 -31.54 48.29 23.72
CA ASP A 237 -30.25 48.10 23.04
C ASP A 237 -29.78 46.64 23.15
N ASP A 238 -29.57 45.99 22.00
CA ASP A 238 -29.12 44.61 21.91
C ASP A 238 -27.59 44.46 21.92
N GLY A 239 -26.86 45.57 22.06
CA GLY A 239 -25.39 45.58 22.08
C GLY A 239 -24.79 45.26 20.71
N THR A 240 -25.49 45.58 19.62
CA THR A 240 -24.99 45.33 18.26
C THR A 240 -25.05 46.56 17.36
N PHE A 241 -24.07 46.67 16.47
CA PHE A 241 -24.01 47.73 15.46
C PHE A 241 -23.91 47.14 14.06
N GLY A 242 -24.78 47.60 13.16
CA GLY A 242 -24.81 47.16 11.77
C GLY A 242 -24.05 48.09 10.83
N GLU A 243 -23.01 47.58 10.16
CA GLU A 243 -22.22 48.36 9.20
C GLU A 243 -22.11 47.67 7.83
N ARG A 244 -22.06 48.45 6.75
CA ARG A 244 -21.77 47.95 5.40
C ARG A 244 -20.34 48.28 5.01
N MET A 245 -19.49 47.26 4.92
CA MET A 245 -18.06 47.44 4.69
C MET A 245 -17.58 46.71 3.44
N TRP A 246 -16.45 47.15 2.89
CA TRP A 246 -15.83 46.55 1.72
C TRP A 246 -14.79 45.51 2.11
N VAL A 247 -14.75 44.42 1.36
CA VAL A 247 -13.79 43.32 1.50
C VAL A 247 -13.17 43.05 0.15
N ILE A 248 -11.84 42.97 0.08
CA ILE A 248 -11.10 42.58 -1.13
C ILE A 248 -11.01 41.06 -1.15
N VAL A 249 -11.47 40.41 -2.21
CA VAL A 249 -11.39 38.95 -2.36
C VAL A 249 -9.93 38.54 -2.54
N THR A 250 -9.45 37.64 -1.69
CA THR A 250 -8.07 37.12 -1.74
C THR A 250 -8.02 35.65 -2.11
N GLY A 251 -9.14 34.92 -2.05
CA GLY A 251 -9.20 33.53 -2.48
C GLY A 251 -10.58 32.90 -2.31
N ARG A 252 -10.66 31.61 -2.64
CA ARG A 252 -11.87 30.78 -2.50
C ARG A 252 -11.51 29.36 -2.11
N ILE A 253 -12.21 28.83 -1.11
CA ILE A 253 -12.12 27.43 -0.69
C ILE A 253 -13.54 26.85 -0.61
N GLY A 254 -13.88 25.99 -1.57
CA GLY A 254 -15.22 25.41 -1.67
C GLY A 254 -16.31 26.48 -1.85
N PRO A 255 -17.33 26.54 -0.97
CA PRO A 255 -18.38 27.56 -1.04
C PRO A 255 -17.95 28.91 -0.44
N TYR A 256 -16.86 28.94 0.33
CA TYR A 256 -16.40 30.12 1.05
C TYR A 256 -15.47 30.96 0.19
N TYR A 257 -15.68 32.26 0.26
CA TYR A 257 -14.70 33.24 -0.16
C TYR A 257 -13.89 33.71 1.06
N ILE A 258 -12.63 33.99 0.80
CA ILE A 258 -11.70 34.60 1.75
C ILE A 258 -11.41 35.99 1.20
N GLY A 259 -11.43 36.97 2.08
CA GLY A 259 -11.04 38.32 1.72
C GLY A 259 -10.47 39.10 2.88
N THR A 260 -9.96 40.28 2.58
CA THR A 260 -9.34 41.19 3.53
C THR A 260 -10.23 42.40 3.70
N LEU A 261 -10.57 42.75 4.95
CA LEU A 261 -11.38 43.92 5.25
C LEU A 261 -10.66 45.19 4.79
N ASN A 262 -11.34 45.97 3.93
CA ASN A 262 -10.78 47.18 3.31
C ASN A 262 -11.37 48.46 3.91
N ASN A 263 -11.87 48.38 5.15
CA ASN A 263 -12.46 49.48 5.91
C ASN A 263 -11.94 49.45 7.36
N VAL A 264 -11.85 50.62 7.99
CA VAL A 264 -11.77 50.72 9.45
C VAL A 264 -13.22 50.73 9.97
N PRO A 265 -13.63 49.79 10.83
CA PRO A 265 -14.99 49.79 11.39
C PRO A 265 -15.30 51.09 12.13
N ALA A 266 -16.53 51.60 12.00
CA ALA A 266 -16.96 52.80 12.72
C ALA A 266 -16.88 52.61 14.26
N THR A 267 -16.99 51.36 14.71
CA THR A 267 -16.93 50.93 16.11
C THR A 267 -15.52 50.64 16.61
N ALA A 268 -14.45 50.93 15.86
CA ALA A 268 -13.07 50.59 16.24
C ALA A 268 -12.59 51.19 17.59
N GLY A 269 -13.34 52.13 18.19
CA GLY A 269 -13.10 52.66 19.54
C GLY A 269 -13.93 52.00 20.65
N GLU A 270 -14.81 51.07 20.31
CA GLU A 270 -15.82 50.47 21.19
C GLU A 270 -15.71 48.94 21.27
N GLN A 271 -14.97 48.30 20.37
CA GLN A 271 -14.74 46.85 20.30
C GLN A 271 -13.29 46.53 19.92
N ASP A 272 -12.81 45.33 20.26
CA ASP A 272 -11.43 44.87 20.04
C ASP A 272 -11.33 43.59 19.17
N ASN A 273 -12.37 43.27 18.40
CA ASN A 273 -12.53 42.00 17.69
C ASN A 273 -12.46 42.09 16.16
N LEU A 274 -12.65 43.27 15.55
CA LEU A 274 -12.63 43.46 14.10
C LEU A 274 -11.85 44.73 13.71
N PHE A 275 -10.83 44.57 12.87
CA PHE A 275 -9.90 45.62 12.47
C PHE A 275 -9.69 45.67 10.94
N PHE A 276 -9.17 46.80 10.48
CA PHE A 276 -8.71 46.95 9.09
C PHE A 276 -7.65 45.89 8.76
N GLU A 277 -7.72 45.34 7.55
CA GLU A 277 -6.90 44.22 7.05
C GLU A 277 -7.18 42.84 7.68
N ASP A 278 -8.19 42.71 8.56
CA ASP A 278 -8.57 41.39 9.06
C ASP A 278 -9.11 40.48 7.95
N GLU A 279 -8.84 39.18 8.10
CA GLU A 279 -9.39 38.16 7.22
C GLU A 279 -10.88 37.98 7.50
N VAL A 280 -11.68 37.99 6.42
CA VAL A 280 -13.13 37.81 6.47
C VAL A 280 -13.51 36.64 5.58
N ILE A 281 -14.11 35.62 6.19
CA ILE A 281 -14.70 34.48 5.50
C ILE A 281 -16.17 34.77 5.24
N PHE A 282 -16.62 34.60 3.98
CA PHE A 282 -18.00 34.87 3.59
C PHE A 282 -18.51 33.91 2.51
N LEU A 283 -19.79 34.04 2.18
CA LEU A 283 -20.51 33.20 1.21
C LEU A 283 -21.15 34.11 0.16
N PRO A 284 -21.51 33.58 -1.03
CA PRO A 284 -22.22 34.35 -2.05
C PRO A 284 -23.46 35.09 -1.54
N GLU A 285 -24.16 34.58 -0.52
CA GLU A 285 -25.36 35.21 0.03
C GLU A 285 -25.10 36.50 0.84
N HIS A 286 -23.87 36.70 1.31
CA HIS A 286 -23.47 37.88 2.07
C HIS A 286 -23.15 39.08 1.17
N VAL A 287 -22.94 38.85 -0.13
CA VAL A 287 -22.50 39.86 -1.10
C VAL A 287 -23.68 40.74 -1.52
N ILE A 288 -23.59 42.03 -1.23
CA ILE A 288 -24.66 43.01 -1.49
C ILE A 288 -24.28 44.07 -2.54
N ASP A 289 -23.01 44.11 -2.94
CA ASP A 289 -22.48 44.97 -4.01
C ASP A 289 -21.15 44.39 -4.50
N ILE A 290 -20.79 44.61 -5.76
CA ILE A 290 -19.55 44.12 -6.37
C ILE A 290 -18.91 45.23 -7.20
N THR A 291 -17.63 45.48 -6.98
CA THR A 291 -16.77 46.26 -7.85
C THR A 291 -15.68 45.34 -8.40
N LYS A 292 -15.80 44.99 -9.69
CA LYS A 292 -14.79 44.19 -10.39
C LYS A 292 -13.54 45.02 -10.65
N THR A 293 -12.36 44.40 -10.49
CA THR A 293 -11.07 44.97 -10.91
C THR A 293 -10.87 44.96 -12.41
#